data_AF-A0A1V9Y2C4-F1
#
_entry.id   AF-A0A1V9Y2C4-F1
#
_cell.length_a   1.000
_cell.length_b   1.000
_cell.length_c   1.000
_cell.angle_alpha   90.00
_cell.angle_beta   90.00
_cell.angle_gamma   90.00
#
_symmetry.space_group_name_H-M   'P 1'
#
loop_
_entity.id
_entity.type
_entity.pdbx_description
1 polymer ?
#
loop_
_entity_poly.entity_id
_entity_poly.type
_entity_poly.pdbx_seq_one_letter_code
_entity_poly.pdbx_strand_id
1 'polypeptide(L)'
;MAYNYIVTAHKPTAVTASVTGNFTSPTERNLIVAKNTRLELSTITADGLKPIKEVNFNGRISVMKKLRYPGERKDLLFFLTDKYNVAIVEIQSEESGDVFEVITRAHGCVMDQYARPSEAGNLVVIDQPRARLIALRLYDGLLKVIPLNREARELRSYNIRMEESQIVDMCLLPSPGSCSVAGPSGIGGAGGAKSATVHGDQPILAVIHEEQQSRHLKTHYISTKERELVKGPWSQRNLDCEAEMLIPLDDAECGVIIVGGETIVYHWGSDYVALAPTLMRSTRMLCHCKIDTNRYILGGYCGRIFILVLHREGKRVTELSLELLGDVSMAESLSYLDNGVVFIGSRLGDSQLVQIRPEAPFVEVLESYTNLGPILDMVVVDLEKQAC
;
A
#
# COMPACT_ATOMS: atom_id res chain seq x y z
N MET A 1 24.72 -21.56 -35.05
CA MET A 1 24.18 -20.44 -34.25
C MET A 1 22.67 -20.46 -34.41
N ALA A 2 21.91 -20.41 -33.32
CA ALA A 2 20.45 -20.34 -33.39
C ALA A 2 20.02 -18.87 -33.24
N TYR A 3 19.11 -18.42 -34.10
CA TYR A 3 18.49 -17.10 -34.04
C TYR A 3 17.02 -17.29 -33.71
N ASN A 4 16.58 -16.72 -32.58
CA ASN A 4 15.21 -16.85 -32.11
C ASN A 4 14.53 -15.48 -32.10
N TYR A 5 13.26 -15.44 -32.47
CA TYR A 5 12.40 -14.26 -32.35
C TYR A 5 11.32 -14.55 -31.31
N ILE A 6 11.21 -13.69 -30.30
CA ILE A 6 10.26 -13.83 -29.20
C ILE A 6 9.34 -12.60 -29.23
N VAL A 7 8.04 -12.83 -29.29
CA VAL A 7 7.01 -11.78 -29.34
C VAL A 7 5.85 -12.13 -28.43
N THR A 8 5.18 -11.10 -27.90
CA THR A 8 4.01 -11.24 -27.03
C THR A 8 2.75 -11.35 -27.88
N ALA A 9 2.08 -12.50 -27.88
CA ALA A 9 0.80 -12.70 -28.57
C ALA A 9 -0.39 -12.10 -27.80
N HIS A 10 -0.43 -12.32 -26.48
CA HIS A 10 -1.43 -11.73 -25.58
C HIS A 10 -0.73 -11.02 -24.43
N LYS A 11 -1.19 -9.80 -24.13
CA LYS A 11 -0.63 -8.98 -23.03
C LYS A 11 -0.98 -9.59 -21.66
N PRO A 12 -0.18 -9.34 -20.60
CA PRO A 12 -0.51 -9.82 -19.26
C PRO A 12 -1.82 -9.20 -18.76
N THR A 13 -2.73 -10.04 -18.26
CA THR A 13 -4.06 -9.63 -17.76
C THR A 13 -4.12 -9.53 -16.24
N ALA A 14 -3.32 -10.33 -15.54
CA ALA A 14 -3.35 -10.42 -14.08
C ALA A 14 -2.92 -9.10 -13.42
N VAL A 15 -3.75 -8.62 -12.49
CA VAL A 15 -3.47 -7.39 -11.73
C VAL A 15 -2.52 -7.71 -10.57
N THR A 16 -1.44 -6.96 -10.48
CA THR A 16 -0.45 -7.09 -9.39
C THR A 16 -0.62 -6.02 -8.32
N ALA A 17 -1.00 -4.80 -8.71
CA ALA A 17 -1.26 -3.72 -7.77
C ALA A 17 -2.22 -2.70 -8.38
N SER A 18 -3.00 -2.04 -7.53
CA SER A 18 -3.85 -0.91 -7.90
C SER A 18 -3.65 0.25 -6.93
N VAL A 19 -3.70 1.47 -7.45
CA VAL A 19 -3.56 2.69 -6.64
C VAL A 19 -4.52 3.75 -7.15
N THR A 20 -5.19 4.45 -6.24
CA THR A 20 -6.06 5.59 -6.54
C THR A 20 -5.46 6.90 -6.03
N GLY A 21 -5.57 7.94 -6.85
CA GLY A 21 -5.00 9.25 -6.56
C GLY A 21 -5.26 10.25 -7.68
N ASN A 22 -4.76 11.47 -7.51
CA ASN A 22 -4.94 12.58 -8.42
C ASN A 22 -3.68 12.74 -9.27
N PHE A 23 -3.54 11.96 -10.34
CA PHE A 23 -2.31 11.89 -11.13
C PHE A 23 -2.36 12.79 -12.37
N THR A 24 -3.49 12.82 -13.09
CA THR A 24 -3.65 13.66 -14.30
C THR A 24 -3.82 15.12 -13.93
N SER A 25 -4.72 15.38 -12.99
CA SER A 25 -5.13 16.71 -12.54
C SER A 25 -5.27 16.71 -11.02
N PRO A 26 -5.07 17.84 -10.33
CA PRO A 26 -5.31 17.94 -8.89
C PRO A 26 -6.78 17.66 -8.49
N THR A 27 -7.73 17.76 -9.42
CA THR A 27 -9.16 17.56 -9.15
C THR A 27 -9.69 16.21 -9.59
N GLU A 28 -9.12 15.64 -10.65
CA GLU A 28 -9.57 14.36 -11.20
C GLU A 28 -8.95 13.21 -10.42
N ARG A 29 -9.78 12.25 -10.03
CA ARG A 29 -9.29 10.98 -9.49
C ARG A 29 -9.01 10.01 -10.62
N ASN A 30 -7.87 9.35 -10.55
CA ASN A 30 -7.48 8.30 -11.47
C ASN A 30 -7.26 6.98 -10.70
N LEU A 31 -7.51 5.90 -11.42
CA LEU A 31 -7.12 4.55 -11.05
C LEU A 31 -5.92 4.15 -11.91
N ILE A 32 -4.85 3.74 -11.25
CA ILE A 32 -3.67 3.16 -11.89
C ILE A 32 -3.64 1.68 -11.54
N VAL A 33 -3.60 0.83 -12.57
CA VAL A 33 -3.53 -0.62 -12.45
C VAL A 33 -2.22 -1.11 -13.03
N ALA A 34 -1.43 -1.82 -12.22
CA ALA A 34 -0.23 -2.51 -12.66
C ALA A 34 -0.57 -3.95 -13.05
N LYS A 35 -0.23 -4.31 -14.29
CA LYS A 35 -0.35 -5.66 -14.84
C LYS A 35 1.04 -6.14 -15.26
N ASN A 36 1.80 -6.65 -14.30
CA ASN A 36 3.16 -7.17 -14.49
C ASN A 36 4.14 -6.12 -15.07
N THR A 37 4.29 -6.05 -16.40
CA THR A 37 5.17 -5.09 -17.11
C THR A 37 4.41 -3.90 -17.68
N ARG A 38 3.09 -3.85 -17.51
CA ARG A 38 2.19 -2.83 -18.07
C ARG A 38 1.56 -2.02 -16.96
N LEU A 39 1.32 -0.75 -17.24
CA LEU A 39 0.58 0.18 -16.41
C LEU A 39 -0.60 0.73 -17.21
N GLU A 40 -1.79 0.62 -16.63
CA GLU A 40 -3.03 1.16 -17.20
C GLU A 40 -3.50 2.33 -16.33
N LEU A 41 -3.69 3.48 -16.95
CA LEU A 41 -4.22 4.70 -16.35
C LEU A 41 -5.66 4.90 -16.80
N SER A 42 -6.58 5.03 -15.85
CA SER A 42 -7.99 5.31 -16.11
C SER A 42 -8.47 6.49 -15.25
N THR A 43 -9.30 7.37 -15.80
CA THR A 43 -10.01 8.40 -15.03
C THR A 43 -11.32 7.82 -14.51
N ILE A 44 -11.63 8.12 -13.26
CA ILE A 44 -12.89 7.73 -12.63
C ILE A 44 -13.95 8.73 -13.07
N THR A 45 -15.01 8.25 -13.72
CA THR A 45 -16.17 9.04 -14.15
C THR A 45 -17.45 8.47 -13.54
N ALA A 46 -18.56 9.20 -13.61
CA ALA A 46 -19.84 8.74 -13.10
C ALA A 46 -20.34 7.46 -13.81
N ASP A 47 -20.01 7.33 -15.10
CA ASP A 47 -20.40 6.20 -15.95
C ASP A 47 -19.47 4.98 -15.78
N GLY A 48 -18.37 5.11 -15.03
CA GLY A 48 -17.39 4.05 -14.81
C GLY A 48 -15.93 4.51 -15.04
N LEU A 49 -15.09 3.56 -15.42
CA LEU A 49 -13.66 3.79 -15.63
C LEU A 49 -13.39 4.14 -17.10
N LYS A 50 -12.94 5.38 -17.35
CA LYS A 50 -12.52 5.81 -18.69
C LYS A 50 -11.02 5.56 -18.88
N PRO A 51 -10.58 4.62 -19.74
CA PRO A 51 -9.16 4.40 -19.98
C PRO A 51 -8.54 5.61 -20.69
N ILE A 52 -7.38 6.05 -20.20
CA ILE A 52 -6.64 7.19 -20.76
C ILE A 52 -5.42 6.70 -21.52
N LYS A 53 -4.55 5.96 -20.84
CA LYS A 53 -3.22 5.61 -21.35
C LYS A 53 -2.78 4.26 -20.85
N GLU A 54 -2.14 3.53 -21.75
CA GLU A 54 -1.37 2.33 -21.44
C GLU A 54 0.12 2.65 -21.64
N VAL A 55 0.94 2.30 -20.65
CA VAL A 55 2.40 2.43 -20.72
C VAL A 55 3.07 1.11 -20.35
N ASN A 56 4.10 0.74 -21.11
CA ASN A 56 4.92 -0.43 -20.83
C ASN A 56 6.20 -0.03 -20.10
N PHE A 57 6.59 -0.83 -19.12
CA PHE A 57 7.83 -0.69 -18.38
C PHE A 57 8.81 -1.80 -18.76
N ASN A 58 10.10 -1.45 -18.79
CA ASN A 58 11.19 -2.39 -19.04
C ASN A 58 11.56 -3.16 -17.75
N GLY A 59 10.56 -3.79 -17.13
CA GLY A 59 10.72 -4.54 -15.89
C GLY A 59 9.37 -4.96 -15.32
N ARG A 60 9.38 -6.02 -14.52
CA ARG A 60 8.22 -6.44 -13.74
C ARG A 60 8.05 -5.53 -12.54
N ILE A 61 6.88 -4.92 -12.42
CA ILE A 61 6.52 -4.06 -11.29
C ILE A 61 6.30 -4.97 -10.08
N SER A 62 7.14 -4.80 -9.07
CA SER A 62 7.09 -5.52 -7.79
C SER A 62 6.18 -4.78 -6.81
N VAL A 63 6.43 -3.49 -6.61
CA VAL A 63 5.66 -2.64 -5.71
C VAL A 63 5.33 -1.31 -6.39
N MET A 64 4.11 -0.84 -6.17
CA MET A 64 3.61 0.44 -6.66
C MET A 64 2.94 1.18 -5.51
N LYS A 65 3.34 2.44 -5.27
CA LYS A 65 2.78 3.30 -4.23
C LYS A 65 2.62 4.73 -4.76
N LYS A 66 1.56 5.42 -4.34
CA LYS A 66 1.44 6.86 -4.57
C LYS A 66 2.35 7.63 -3.62
N LEU A 67 2.82 8.76 -4.09
CA LEU A 67 3.69 9.69 -3.37
C LEU A 67 3.19 11.11 -3.65
N ARG A 68 2.99 11.92 -2.62
CA ARG A 68 2.73 13.37 -2.78
C ARG A 68 3.77 14.15 -2.00
N TYR A 69 4.47 15.08 -2.65
CA TYR A 69 5.35 16.00 -1.94
C TYR A 69 4.54 17.11 -1.25
N PRO A 70 5.00 17.62 -0.10
CA PRO A 70 4.35 18.75 0.55
C PRO A 70 4.34 19.97 -0.40
N GLY A 71 3.15 20.54 -0.60
CA GLY A 71 2.93 21.68 -1.49
C GLY A 71 2.61 21.31 -2.94
N GLU A 72 2.75 20.03 -3.34
CA GLU A 72 2.28 19.57 -4.65
C GLU A 72 0.80 19.20 -4.60
N ARG A 73 0.10 19.51 -5.69
CA ARG A 73 -1.34 19.23 -5.83
C ARG A 73 -1.64 17.96 -6.62
N LYS A 74 -0.66 17.47 -7.39
CA LYS A 74 -0.73 16.20 -8.12
C LYS A 74 0.03 15.13 -7.35
N ASP A 75 -0.46 13.90 -7.47
CA ASP A 75 0.20 12.70 -7.00
C ASP A 75 1.26 12.23 -8.00
N LEU A 76 2.36 11.74 -7.47
CA LEU A 76 3.42 11.04 -8.19
C LEU A 76 3.30 9.55 -7.91
N LEU A 77 3.87 8.76 -8.81
CA LEU A 77 3.92 7.32 -8.69
C LEU A 77 5.34 6.87 -8.36
N PHE A 78 5.50 6.15 -7.26
CA PHE A 78 6.72 5.41 -6.97
C PHE A 78 6.53 3.94 -7.35
N PHE A 79 7.51 3.37 -8.04
CA PHE A 79 7.56 1.94 -8.30
C PHE A 79 8.93 1.35 -8.04
N LEU A 80 8.91 0.06 -7.69
CA LEU A 80 10.06 -0.81 -7.55
C LEU A 80 9.87 -2.00 -8.48
N THR A 81 10.89 -2.32 -9.26
CA THR A 81 10.90 -3.50 -10.14
C THR A 81 11.56 -4.71 -9.47
N ASP A 82 11.29 -5.92 -9.97
CA ASP A 82 11.95 -7.15 -9.49
C ASP A 82 13.48 -7.14 -9.67
N LYS A 83 14.00 -6.28 -10.56
CA LYS A 83 15.45 -6.06 -10.74
C LYS A 83 16.01 -4.95 -9.84
N TYR A 84 15.25 -4.53 -8.83
CA TYR A 84 15.62 -3.46 -7.89
C TYR A 84 15.89 -2.09 -8.54
N ASN A 85 15.31 -1.84 -9.72
CA ASN A 85 15.23 -0.49 -10.25
C ASN A 85 14.06 0.23 -9.60
N VAL A 86 14.30 1.45 -9.15
CA VAL A 86 13.30 2.35 -8.56
C VAL A 86 13.13 3.56 -9.45
N ALA A 87 11.90 4.07 -9.54
CA ALA A 87 11.67 5.38 -10.13
C ALA A 87 10.44 6.07 -9.54
N ILE A 88 10.50 7.40 -9.60
CA ILE A 88 9.39 8.30 -9.35
C ILE A 88 8.96 8.86 -10.68
N VAL A 89 7.69 8.69 -11.00
CA VAL A 89 7.08 9.08 -12.25
C VAL A 89 5.97 10.10 -12.01
N GLU A 90 5.95 11.10 -12.89
CA GLU A 90 4.91 12.11 -12.98
C GLU A 90 4.12 11.90 -14.27
N ILE A 91 2.80 12.07 -14.20
CA ILE A 91 1.93 12.04 -15.37
C ILE A 91 1.65 13.49 -15.76
N GLN A 92 2.16 13.90 -16.91
CA GLN A 92 1.96 15.25 -17.44
C GLN A 92 0.98 15.21 -18.62
N SER A 93 0.11 16.21 -18.66
CA SER A 93 -0.78 16.47 -19.79
C SER A 93 -0.14 17.55 -20.65
N GLU A 94 -0.08 17.36 -21.98
CA GLU A 94 0.29 18.43 -22.90
C GLU A 94 -0.75 19.57 -22.89
N GLU A 95 -0.36 20.76 -23.36
CA GLU A 95 -1.23 21.95 -23.44
C GLU A 95 -2.52 21.71 -24.26
N SER A 96 -2.50 20.71 -25.15
CA SER A 96 -3.65 20.26 -25.96
C SER A 96 -4.68 19.42 -25.19
N GLY A 97 -4.39 19.02 -23.94
CA GLY A 97 -5.33 18.35 -23.04
C GLY A 97 -5.60 16.85 -23.30
N ASP A 98 -5.34 16.36 -24.52
CA ASP A 98 -5.69 14.98 -24.92
C ASP A 98 -4.53 13.97 -24.80
N VAL A 99 -3.27 14.42 -24.80
CA VAL A 99 -2.10 13.53 -24.74
C VAL A 99 -1.48 13.57 -23.35
N PHE A 100 -1.43 12.39 -22.73
CA PHE A 100 -0.77 12.16 -21.46
C PHE A 100 0.58 11.48 -21.67
N GLU A 101 1.63 12.09 -21.14
CA GLU A 101 2.99 11.57 -21.13
C GLU A 101 3.42 11.20 -19.72
N VAL A 102 4.21 10.13 -19.63
CA VAL A 102 4.71 9.57 -18.38
C VAL A 102 6.18 9.91 -18.26
N ILE A 103 6.50 10.88 -17.41
CA ILE A 103 7.85 11.44 -17.27
C ILE A 103 8.51 10.89 -16.02
N THR A 104 9.74 10.42 -16.17
CA THR A 104 10.54 9.95 -15.03
C THR A 104 11.19 11.15 -14.35
N ARG A 105 10.77 11.46 -13.13
CA ARG A 105 11.31 12.55 -12.31
C ARG A 105 12.64 12.17 -11.68
N ALA A 106 12.68 10.97 -11.11
CA ALA A 106 13.86 10.43 -10.49
C ALA A 106 13.94 8.92 -10.73
N HIS A 107 15.14 8.39 -10.86
CA HIS A 107 15.38 6.96 -11.02
C HIS A 107 16.65 6.53 -10.30
N GLY A 108 16.79 5.23 -10.08
CA GLY A 108 17.98 4.64 -9.47
C GLY A 108 17.92 3.12 -9.43
N CYS A 109 19.04 2.50 -9.06
CA CYS A 109 19.10 1.08 -8.74
C CYS A 109 19.46 0.92 -7.27
N VAL A 110 18.67 0.14 -6.55
CA VAL A 110 18.82 -0.08 -5.10
C VAL A 110 19.33 -1.49 -4.76
N MET A 111 19.85 -2.21 -5.75
CA MET A 111 20.42 -3.54 -5.58
C MET A 111 21.69 -3.50 -4.72
N ASP A 112 21.77 -4.41 -3.74
CA ASP A 112 23.00 -4.72 -3.02
C ASP A 112 23.56 -6.06 -3.51
N GLN A 113 24.88 -6.13 -3.75
CA GLN A 113 25.52 -7.28 -4.40
C GLN A 113 25.61 -8.54 -3.52
N TYR A 114 25.69 -8.39 -2.19
CA TYR A 114 26.03 -9.48 -1.28
C TYR A 114 24.93 -9.78 -0.24
N ALA A 115 23.73 -9.22 -0.42
CA ALA A 115 22.66 -9.31 0.55
C ALA A 115 21.65 -10.42 0.19
N ARG A 116 21.13 -11.12 1.19
CA ARG A 116 20.13 -12.19 1.02
C ARG A 116 18.74 -11.56 0.83
N PRO A 117 18.02 -11.82 -0.28
CA PRO A 117 16.66 -11.34 -0.48
C PRO A 117 15.72 -11.81 0.63
N SER A 118 14.76 -10.97 1.01
CA SER A 118 13.82 -11.27 2.09
C SER A 118 12.72 -12.25 1.66
N GLU A 119 12.30 -13.12 2.58
CA GLU A 119 11.29 -14.17 2.31
C GLU A 119 9.87 -13.60 2.18
N ALA A 120 9.55 -12.51 2.88
CA ALA A 120 8.29 -11.77 2.76
C ALA A 120 8.15 -10.98 1.45
N GLY A 121 9.17 -11.03 0.58
CA GLY A 121 9.23 -10.25 -0.65
C GLY A 121 9.69 -8.81 -0.43
N ASN A 122 9.43 -7.96 -1.43
CA ASN A 122 9.82 -6.56 -1.40
C ASN A 122 8.76 -5.74 -0.67
N LEU A 123 9.11 -5.19 0.49
CA LEU A 123 8.24 -4.27 1.21
C LEU A 123 8.71 -2.83 1.00
N VAL A 124 7.77 -1.93 0.75
CA VAL A 124 8.04 -0.50 0.56
C VAL A 124 7.03 0.34 1.32
N VAL A 125 7.54 1.24 2.14
CA VAL A 125 6.75 2.21 2.88
C VAL A 125 7.25 3.61 2.60
N ILE A 126 6.31 4.54 2.45
CA ILE A 126 6.59 5.94 2.16
C ILE A 126 6.08 6.76 3.34
N ASP A 127 6.90 7.68 3.85
CA ASP A 127 6.50 8.62 4.89
C ASP A 127 5.50 9.63 4.30
N GLN A 128 4.20 9.44 4.54
CA GLN A 128 3.15 10.35 4.10
C GLN A 128 2.41 10.91 5.33
N PRO A 129 1.99 12.18 5.33
CA PRO A 129 2.01 13.15 4.22
C PRO A 129 3.32 13.96 4.07
N ARG A 130 4.29 13.81 4.97
CA ARG A 130 5.49 14.67 5.00
C ARG A 130 6.49 14.40 3.86
N ALA A 131 6.45 13.23 3.25
CA ALA A 131 7.31 12.80 2.14
C ALA A 131 8.81 12.96 2.43
N ARG A 132 9.29 12.62 3.64
CA ARG A 132 10.71 12.79 4.02
C ARG A 132 11.59 11.66 3.52
N LEU A 133 11.08 10.42 3.50
CA LEU A 133 11.84 9.24 3.09
C LEU A 133 10.94 8.13 2.55
N ILE A 134 11.57 7.22 1.82
CA ILE A 134 11.04 5.90 1.46
C ILE A 134 11.91 4.88 2.18
N ALA A 135 11.30 3.99 2.95
CA ALA A 135 11.97 2.85 3.53
C ALA A 135 11.62 1.60 2.73
N LEU A 136 12.66 0.85 2.38
CA LEU A 136 12.64 -0.34 1.55
C LEU A 136 13.20 -1.49 2.35
N ARG A 137 12.45 -2.58 2.38
CA ARG A 137 12.91 -3.84 2.93
C ARG A 137 12.99 -4.85 1.79
N LEU A 138 14.22 -5.04 1.31
CA LEU A 138 14.55 -5.89 0.17
C LEU A 138 15.36 -7.12 0.60
N TYR A 139 16.16 -6.97 1.65
CA TYR A 139 17.13 -7.96 2.11
C TYR A 139 17.04 -8.18 3.61
N ASP A 140 17.39 -9.39 4.06
CA ASP A 140 17.35 -9.72 5.48
C ASP A 140 18.37 -8.96 6.33
N GLY A 141 17.95 -8.52 7.52
CA GLY A 141 18.75 -7.71 8.46
C GLY A 141 19.10 -6.29 7.99
N LEU A 142 18.60 -5.85 6.83
CA LEU A 142 18.87 -4.50 6.29
C LEU A 142 17.56 -3.74 6.04
N LEU A 143 17.55 -2.47 6.45
CA LEU A 143 16.56 -1.48 6.04
C LEU A 143 17.23 -0.48 5.11
N LYS A 144 16.76 -0.39 3.88
CA LYS A 144 17.29 0.56 2.91
C LYS A 144 16.44 1.82 2.91
N VAL A 145 17.05 2.97 3.13
CA VAL A 145 16.35 4.26 3.22
C VAL A 145 16.76 5.13 2.06
N ILE A 146 15.77 5.65 1.34
CA ILE A 146 15.92 6.68 0.31
C ILE A 146 15.40 7.99 0.91
N PRO A 147 16.27 8.96 1.24
CA PRO A 147 15.83 10.29 1.60
C PRO A 147 15.17 10.95 0.38
N LEU A 148 13.98 11.48 0.58
CA LEU A 148 13.23 12.13 -0.48
C LEU A 148 13.64 13.59 -0.56
N ASN A 149 14.19 13.98 -1.70
CA ASN A 149 14.46 15.37 -2.04
C ASN A 149 13.83 15.67 -3.40
N ARG A 150 13.08 16.76 -3.49
CA ARG A 150 12.33 17.17 -4.69
C ARG A 150 13.24 17.46 -5.88
N GLU A 151 14.46 17.93 -5.63
CA GLU A 151 15.41 18.33 -6.68
C GLU A 151 16.29 17.16 -7.17
N ALA A 152 16.35 16.07 -6.41
CA ALA A 152 17.23 14.94 -6.72
C ALA A 152 16.64 14.10 -7.87
N ARG A 153 17.36 14.06 -8.99
CA ARG A 153 17.05 13.15 -10.12
C ARG A 153 17.52 11.72 -9.88
N GLU A 154 18.52 11.53 -9.02
CA GLU A 154 19.02 10.22 -8.64
C GLU A 154 18.49 9.82 -7.27
N LEU A 155 17.87 8.65 -7.18
CA LEU A 155 17.42 8.08 -5.91
C LEU A 155 18.56 7.32 -5.24
N ARG A 156 19.36 8.05 -4.46
CA ARG A 156 20.45 7.46 -3.67
C ARG A 156 19.90 6.89 -2.36
N SER A 157 20.23 5.64 -2.08
CA SER A 157 19.85 4.96 -0.85
C SER A 157 21.05 4.70 0.05
N TYR A 158 20.81 4.56 1.35
CA TYR A 158 21.77 3.98 2.29
C TYR A 158 21.11 2.87 3.10
N ASN A 159 21.92 1.96 3.63
CA ASN A 159 21.43 0.83 4.41
C ASN A 159 21.63 1.11 5.90
N ILE A 160 20.61 0.77 6.68
CA ILE A 160 20.63 0.75 8.14
C ILE A 160 20.50 -0.71 8.58
N ARG A 161 21.33 -1.13 9.54
CA ARG A 161 21.27 -2.49 10.09
C ARG A 161 20.04 -2.60 10.99
N MET A 162 19.26 -3.66 10.79
CA MET A 162 18.16 -4.04 11.68
C MET A 162 18.57 -5.24 12.54
N GLU A 163 18.14 -5.24 13.81
CA GLU A 163 18.31 -6.39 14.68
C GLU A 163 17.30 -7.50 14.33
N GLU A 164 16.10 -7.12 13.89
CA GLU A 164 15.07 -8.05 13.45
C GLU A 164 15.39 -8.63 12.06
N SER A 165 15.64 -9.94 11.99
CA SER A 165 16.00 -10.63 10.75
C SER A 165 14.78 -11.00 9.91
N GLN A 166 13.74 -11.58 10.52
CA GLN A 166 12.52 -12.06 9.86
C GLN A 166 11.38 -11.05 10.02
N ILE A 167 11.24 -10.14 9.05
CA ILE A 167 10.19 -9.13 9.03
C ILE A 167 9.06 -9.63 8.14
N VAL A 168 7.83 -9.61 8.68
CA VAL A 168 6.63 -10.02 7.95
C VAL A 168 6.02 -8.84 7.20
N ASP A 169 5.81 -7.72 7.91
CA ASP A 169 5.29 -6.48 7.33
C ASP A 169 5.82 -5.26 8.08
N MET A 170 5.78 -4.10 7.43
CA MET A 170 6.19 -2.83 7.99
C MET A 170 5.28 -1.68 7.54
N CYS A 171 5.09 -0.69 8.41
CA CYS A 171 4.41 0.55 8.07
C CYS A 171 5.10 1.75 8.73
N LEU A 172 4.96 2.93 8.11
CA LEU A 172 5.37 4.18 8.75
C LEU A 172 4.17 4.81 9.43
N LEU A 173 4.34 5.16 10.71
CA LEU A 173 3.34 5.87 11.49
C LEU A 173 3.58 7.39 11.38
N PRO A 174 2.49 8.18 11.32
CA PRO A 174 2.60 9.62 11.35
C PRO A 174 3.22 10.06 12.69
N SER A 175 4.34 10.78 12.60
CA SER A 175 4.98 11.34 13.81
C SER A 175 4.09 12.42 14.43
N PRO A 176 3.90 12.43 15.76
CA PRO A 176 3.24 13.50 16.50
C PRO A 176 4.16 14.75 16.58
N GLY A 177 4.46 15.34 15.41
CA GLY A 177 5.20 16.59 15.28
C GLY A 177 4.25 17.74 14.94
N SER A 178 4.10 18.69 15.87
CA SER A 178 3.40 19.98 15.76
C SER A 178 2.51 20.20 14.51
N CYS A 179 1.25 19.80 14.57
CA CYS A 179 0.24 20.54 13.82
C CYS A 179 0.11 21.91 14.50
N SER A 180 0.82 22.92 14.01
CA SER A 180 0.57 24.31 14.38
C SER A 180 -0.76 24.71 13.78
N VAL A 181 -1.85 24.41 14.48
CA VAL A 181 -3.06 25.21 14.36
C VAL A 181 -2.67 26.61 14.81
N ALA A 182 -2.59 27.55 13.87
CA ALA A 182 -2.52 28.96 14.17
C ALA A 182 -3.85 29.38 14.82
N GLY A 183 -3.96 29.18 16.13
CA GLY A 183 -4.94 29.83 16.99
C GLY A 183 -4.32 31.09 17.59
N PRO A 184 -5.09 32.17 17.79
CA PRO A 184 -4.51 33.44 18.24
C PRO A 184 -3.96 33.31 19.66
N SER A 185 -2.78 33.90 19.83
CA SER A 185 -2.09 34.14 21.09
C SER A 185 -3.03 34.60 22.22
N GLY A 186 -3.12 33.76 23.26
CA GLY A 186 -3.74 34.06 24.56
C GLY A 186 -2.75 33.80 25.69
N ILE A 187 -2.73 34.72 26.64
CA ILE A 187 -1.75 34.88 27.73
C ILE A 187 -2.06 33.92 28.90
N GLY A 188 -1.02 33.28 29.46
CA GLY A 188 -0.93 32.92 30.88
C GLY A 188 -1.28 31.47 31.27
N GLY A 189 -0.43 30.87 32.12
CA GLY A 189 -0.79 29.71 32.93
C GLY A 189 0.33 28.67 33.10
N ALA A 190 1.09 28.76 34.18
CA ALA A 190 2.01 27.71 34.64
C ALA A 190 1.23 26.53 35.25
N GLY A 191 1.59 25.29 34.89
CA GLY A 191 1.05 24.07 35.51
C GLY A 191 1.47 22.83 34.72
N GLY A 192 2.15 21.88 35.37
CA GLY A 192 2.94 20.85 34.71
C GLY A 192 2.16 19.65 34.14
N ALA A 193 2.65 19.17 33.00
CA ALA A 193 2.65 17.78 32.58
C ALA A 193 3.77 17.61 31.53
N LYS A 194 4.95 17.13 31.95
CA LYS A 194 6.03 16.77 31.04
C LYS A 194 5.67 15.45 30.36
N SER A 195 4.91 15.52 29.27
CA SER A 195 4.75 14.39 28.36
C SER A 195 6.00 14.29 27.49
N ALA A 196 6.58 13.09 27.44
CA ALA A 196 7.90 12.81 26.89
C ALA A 196 7.95 12.92 25.36
N THR A 197 8.45 14.04 24.83
CA THR A 197 8.96 14.13 23.45
C THR A 197 10.46 14.40 23.49
N VAL A 198 11.24 13.37 23.79
CA VAL A 198 12.73 13.41 23.79
C VAL A 198 13.28 13.21 22.37
N HIS A 199 12.49 12.63 21.46
CA HIS A 199 12.82 12.49 20.05
C HIS A 199 11.90 13.43 19.25
N GLY A 200 12.50 14.32 18.44
CA GLY A 200 11.80 15.33 17.65
C GLY A 200 10.92 14.75 16.53
N ASP A 201 10.58 15.56 15.52
CA ASP A 201 9.79 15.16 14.32
C ASP A 201 10.57 14.15 13.44
N GLN A 202 10.72 12.93 13.93
CA GLN A 202 11.32 11.80 13.24
C GLN A 202 10.22 10.80 12.83
N PRO A 203 10.33 10.16 11.65
CA PRO A 203 9.40 9.13 11.23
C PRO A 203 9.53 7.88 12.11
N ILE A 204 8.38 7.30 12.45
CA ILE A 204 8.28 6.09 13.27
C ILE A 204 7.98 4.92 12.35
N LEU A 205 8.84 3.91 12.34
CA LEU A 205 8.65 2.65 11.64
C LEU A 205 8.08 1.62 12.61
N ALA A 206 6.93 1.06 12.28
CA ALA A 206 6.35 -0.09 12.97
C ALA A 206 6.61 -1.34 12.13
N VAL A 207 7.05 -2.42 12.78
CA VAL A 207 7.49 -3.66 12.13
C VAL A 207 6.93 -4.86 12.87
N ILE A 208 6.28 -5.77 12.13
CA ILE A 208 6.01 -7.12 12.62
C ILE A 208 7.23 -7.98 12.30
N HIS A 209 7.81 -8.60 13.31
CA HIS A 209 8.88 -9.57 13.13
C HIS A 209 8.54 -10.91 13.80
N GLU A 210 9.10 -11.98 13.26
CA GLU A 210 8.97 -13.32 13.81
C GLU A 210 10.23 -13.70 14.58
N GLU A 211 10.05 -14.14 15.82
CA GLU A 211 11.11 -14.65 16.70
C GLU A 211 10.62 -15.95 17.35
N GLN A 212 11.36 -17.04 17.14
CA GLN A 212 11.06 -18.35 17.73
C GLN A 212 9.60 -18.82 17.56
N GLN A 213 9.02 -18.62 16.36
CA GLN A 213 7.63 -18.94 16.00
C GLN A 213 6.55 -18.08 16.67
N SER A 214 6.93 -17.02 17.38
CA SER A 214 6.01 -15.99 17.86
C SER A 214 6.23 -14.68 17.12
N ARG A 215 5.14 -13.98 16.80
CA ARG A 215 5.19 -12.67 16.15
C ARG A 215 5.16 -11.56 17.19
N HIS A 216 5.95 -10.52 16.96
CA HIS A 216 6.04 -9.36 17.83
C HIS A 216 6.01 -8.08 17.00
N LEU A 217 5.47 -7.02 17.58
CA LEU A 217 5.48 -5.68 17.00
C LEU A 217 6.47 -4.80 17.74
N LYS A 218 7.41 -4.24 16.99
CA LYS A 218 8.35 -3.24 17.48
C LYS A 218 8.20 -1.95 16.69
N THR A 219 8.39 -0.84 17.38
CA THR A 219 8.52 0.47 16.73
C THR A 219 9.94 0.98 16.85
N HIS A 220 10.40 1.69 15.82
CA HIS A 220 11.73 2.28 15.72
C HIS A 220 11.62 3.71 15.17
N TYR A 221 12.36 4.67 15.71
CA TYR A 221 12.57 5.97 15.07
C TYR A 221 13.67 5.85 14.02
N ILE A 222 13.43 6.41 12.83
CA ILE A 222 14.46 6.49 11.79
C ILE A 222 15.18 7.83 11.90
N SER A 223 16.44 7.82 12.35
CA SER A 223 17.28 9.02 12.37
C SER A 223 17.95 9.20 11.01
N THR A 224 17.46 10.13 10.19
CA THR A 224 18.09 10.44 8.89
C THR A 224 19.48 11.07 9.04
N LYS A 225 19.77 11.70 10.19
CA LYS A 225 21.06 12.36 10.46
C LYS A 225 22.15 11.36 10.80
N GLU A 226 21.86 10.45 11.74
CA GLU A 226 22.82 9.44 12.22
C GLU A 226 22.79 8.16 11.38
N ARG A 227 21.78 8.00 10.52
CA ARG A 227 21.57 6.79 9.70
C ARG A 227 21.46 5.52 10.54
N GLU A 228 20.78 5.64 11.67
CA GLU A 228 20.54 4.55 12.61
C GLU A 228 19.06 4.45 12.98
N LEU A 229 18.69 3.27 13.49
CA LEU A 229 17.38 3.02 14.09
C LEU A 229 17.49 3.21 15.60
N VAL A 230 16.68 4.10 16.13
CA VAL A 230 16.56 4.32 17.57
C VAL A 230 15.30 3.63 18.05
N LYS A 231 15.32 3.06 19.26
CA LYS A 231 14.16 2.39 19.84
C LYS A 231 12.95 3.32 19.86
N GLY A 232 11.83 2.85 19.30
CA GLY A 232 10.59 3.60 19.19
C GLY A 232 9.80 3.71 20.49
N PRO A 233 8.64 4.39 20.45
CA PRO A 233 7.87 4.75 21.64
C PRO A 233 7.26 3.55 22.38
N TRP A 234 6.90 2.48 21.67
CA TRP A 234 6.22 1.33 22.27
C TRP A 234 6.49 0.03 21.49
N SER A 235 6.27 -1.11 22.14
CA SER A 235 6.45 -2.43 21.54
C SER A 235 5.47 -3.41 22.15
N GLN A 236 4.91 -4.29 21.35
CA GLN A 236 3.99 -5.33 21.79
C GLN A 236 4.60 -6.71 21.53
N ARG A 237 4.59 -7.56 22.56
CA ARG A 237 5.04 -8.96 22.44
C ARG A 237 3.83 -9.89 22.29
N ASN A 238 4.06 -11.09 21.74
CA ASN A 238 3.09 -12.17 21.66
C ASN A 238 1.82 -11.75 20.90
N LEU A 239 2.01 -11.30 19.66
CA LEU A 239 0.90 -11.18 18.71
C LEU A 239 0.48 -12.57 18.24
N ASP A 240 -0.66 -12.60 17.56
CA ASP A 240 -1.13 -13.76 16.81
C ASP A 240 -0.01 -14.30 15.89
N CYS A 241 0.19 -15.62 15.89
CA CYS A 241 1.16 -16.29 15.02
C CYS A 241 0.85 -16.03 13.54
N GLU A 242 -0.38 -15.67 13.20
CA GLU A 242 -0.83 -15.32 11.85
C GLU A 242 -0.96 -13.79 11.62
N ALA A 243 -0.36 -12.94 12.46
CA ALA A 243 -0.30 -11.48 12.25
C ALA A 243 0.54 -11.10 11.01
N GLU A 244 -0.09 -10.63 9.94
CA GLU A 244 0.59 -10.44 8.64
C GLU A 244 0.53 -9.04 8.07
N MET A 245 -0.42 -8.23 8.52
CA MET A 245 -0.68 -6.94 7.91
C MET A 245 -0.74 -5.84 8.95
N LEU A 246 -0.01 -4.77 8.69
CA LEU A 246 -0.07 -3.52 9.42
C LEU A 246 -0.80 -2.46 8.61
N ILE A 247 -1.77 -1.81 9.24
CA ILE A 247 -2.49 -0.68 8.68
C ILE A 247 -2.20 0.55 9.55
N PRO A 248 -1.40 1.51 9.06
CA PRO A 248 -1.19 2.77 9.78
C PRO A 248 -2.47 3.61 9.74
N LEU A 249 -2.82 4.23 10.85
CA LEU A 249 -3.86 5.26 10.87
C LEU A 249 -3.22 6.61 10.53
N ASP A 250 -3.89 7.42 9.71
CA ASP A 250 -3.31 8.67 9.20
C ASP A 250 -3.28 9.80 10.23
N ASP A 251 -4.07 9.70 11.30
CA ASP A 251 -4.09 10.72 12.33
C ASP A 251 -2.86 10.60 13.22
N ALA A 252 -2.18 11.73 13.48
CA ALA A 252 -0.92 11.78 14.24
C ALA A 252 -1.00 11.22 15.68
N GLU A 253 -2.21 10.96 16.18
CA GLU A 253 -2.47 10.38 17.51
C GLU A 253 -3.16 9.01 17.43
N CYS A 254 -3.34 8.46 16.24
CA CYS A 254 -3.97 7.17 16.02
C CYS A 254 -2.90 6.15 15.61
N GLY A 255 -2.83 5.04 16.34
CA GLY A 255 -1.75 4.07 16.19
C GLY A 255 -1.88 3.16 14.97
N VAL A 256 -1.65 1.87 15.19
CA VAL A 256 -1.62 0.88 14.13
C VAL A 256 -2.70 -0.16 14.35
N ILE A 257 -3.32 -0.61 13.25
CA ILE A 257 -4.14 -1.82 13.25
C ILE A 257 -3.27 -2.97 12.77
N ILE A 258 -3.31 -4.07 13.52
CA ILE A 258 -2.63 -5.32 13.24
C ILE A 258 -3.73 -6.31 12.86
N VAL A 259 -3.66 -6.82 11.64
CA VAL A 259 -4.61 -7.83 11.16
C VAL A 259 -3.88 -9.19 11.17
N GLY A 260 -4.38 -10.09 12.02
CA GLY A 260 -3.96 -11.49 12.08
C GLY A 260 -4.95 -12.43 11.41
N GLY A 261 -4.76 -13.72 11.65
CA GLY A 261 -5.61 -14.78 11.11
C GLY A 261 -6.93 -14.88 11.85
N GLU A 262 -6.90 -14.78 13.18
CA GLU A 262 -8.10 -14.87 14.02
C GLU A 262 -8.47 -13.56 14.71
N THR A 263 -7.50 -12.66 14.85
CA THR A 263 -7.66 -11.44 15.65
C THR A 263 -7.25 -10.19 14.88
N ILE A 264 -7.98 -9.10 15.11
CA ILE A 264 -7.64 -7.75 14.67
C ILE A 264 -7.37 -6.92 15.93
N VAL A 265 -6.22 -6.30 15.99
CA VAL A 265 -5.76 -5.56 17.18
C VAL A 265 -5.42 -4.13 16.80
N TYR A 266 -6.02 -3.17 17.48
CA TYR A 266 -5.57 -1.79 17.48
C TYR A 266 -4.59 -1.58 18.64
N HIS A 267 -3.43 -0.99 18.34
CA HIS A 267 -2.40 -0.70 19.33
C HIS A 267 -1.87 0.73 19.18
N TRP A 268 -1.93 1.51 20.26
CA TRP A 268 -1.32 2.84 20.36
C TRP A 268 -0.85 3.14 21.79
N GLY A 269 0.45 3.10 22.03
CA GLY A 269 1.00 3.38 23.36
C GLY A 269 0.43 2.42 24.42
N SER A 270 -0.47 2.92 25.27
CA SER A 270 -1.20 2.11 26.27
C SER A 270 -2.55 1.58 25.78
N ASP A 271 -3.09 2.14 24.69
CA ASP A 271 -4.41 1.79 24.19
C ASP A 271 -4.32 0.51 23.38
N TYR A 272 -5.10 -0.47 23.81
CA TYR A 272 -5.15 -1.80 23.24
C TYR A 272 -6.60 -2.24 23.11
N VAL A 273 -7.04 -2.44 21.87
CA VAL A 273 -8.39 -2.94 21.57
C VAL A 273 -8.25 -4.13 20.65
N ALA A 274 -8.73 -5.29 21.07
CA ALA A 274 -8.68 -6.51 20.30
C ALA A 274 -10.09 -6.97 19.92
N LEU A 275 -10.24 -7.38 18.68
CA LEU A 275 -11.44 -7.97 18.11
C LEU A 275 -11.11 -9.36 17.60
N ALA A 276 -11.91 -10.36 17.97
CA ALA A 276 -11.76 -11.74 17.52
C ALA A 276 -13.08 -12.24 16.90
N PRO A 277 -13.38 -11.82 15.65
CA PRO A 277 -14.63 -12.17 15.01
C PRO A 277 -14.57 -13.61 14.47
N THR A 278 -15.61 -14.41 14.72
CA THR A 278 -15.66 -15.82 14.29
C THR A 278 -15.57 -15.99 12.77
N LEU A 279 -15.96 -14.97 12.01
CA LEU A 279 -15.89 -14.92 10.56
C LEU A 279 -14.46 -15.10 10.02
N MET A 280 -13.44 -14.61 10.75
CA MET A 280 -12.04 -14.65 10.32
C MET A 280 -11.43 -16.05 10.35
N ARG A 281 -11.93 -16.96 11.19
CA ARG A 281 -11.44 -18.35 11.24
C ARG A 281 -11.54 -19.10 9.92
N SER A 282 -12.43 -18.66 9.04
CA SER A 282 -12.62 -19.28 7.73
C SER A 282 -11.79 -18.65 6.61
N THR A 283 -11.16 -17.49 6.85
CA THR A 283 -10.58 -16.66 5.79
C THR A 283 -9.40 -15.83 6.26
N ARG A 284 -8.25 -16.00 5.62
CA ARG A 284 -7.08 -15.14 5.82
C ARG A 284 -7.23 -13.83 5.03
N MET A 285 -6.97 -12.69 5.67
CA MET A 285 -6.96 -11.36 5.03
C MET A 285 -5.65 -11.15 4.28
N LEU A 286 -5.71 -10.63 3.05
CA LEU A 286 -4.53 -10.42 2.19
C LEU A 286 -4.29 -8.96 1.84
N CYS A 287 -5.34 -8.19 1.61
CA CYS A 287 -5.22 -6.79 1.21
C CYS A 287 -6.20 -5.92 2.00
N HIS A 288 -5.86 -4.63 2.10
CA HIS A 288 -6.72 -3.63 2.71
C HIS A 288 -6.86 -2.41 1.80
N CYS A 289 -7.95 -1.69 1.98
CA CYS A 289 -8.14 -0.38 1.37
C CYS A 289 -8.78 0.57 2.38
N LYS A 290 -8.36 1.83 2.39
CA LYS A 290 -8.99 2.87 3.19
C LYS A 290 -10.16 3.46 2.41
N ILE A 291 -11.35 3.50 3.01
CA ILE A 291 -12.48 4.29 2.51
C ILE A 291 -12.39 5.69 3.14
N ASP A 292 -12.47 5.72 4.47
CA ASP A 292 -12.51 6.92 5.30
C ASP A 292 -11.56 6.80 6.48
N THR A 293 -11.51 7.81 7.33
CA THR A 293 -10.76 7.79 8.60
C THR A 293 -11.21 6.65 9.54
N ASN A 294 -12.48 6.24 9.47
CA ASN A 294 -13.06 5.24 10.38
C ASN A 294 -13.39 3.91 9.69
N ARG A 295 -13.27 3.81 8.37
CA ARG A 295 -13.77 2.64 7.61
C ARG A 295 -12.70 2.13 6.67
N TYR A 296 -12.41 0.84 6.80
CA TYR A 296 -11.45 0.11 5.99
C TYR A 296 -12.12 -1.10 5.37
N ILE A 297 -11.71 -1.45 4.16
CA ILE A 297 -12.12 -2.67 3.48
C ILE A 297 -10.98 -3.67 3.62
N LEU A 298 -11.31 -4.90 3.98
CA LEU A 298 -10.38 -6.02 4.00
C LEU A 298 -10.82 -7.07 2.97
N GLY A 299 -9.86 -7.53 2.17
CA GLY A 299 -10.07 -8.60 1.20
C GLY A 299 -9.49 -9.92 1.70
N GLY A 300 -10.32 -10.95 1.78
CA GLY A 300 -9.91 -12.31 2.14
C GLY A 300 -9.48 -13.14 0.94
N TYR A 301 -8.60 -14.12 1.16
CA TYR A 301 -8.13 -15.06 0.13
C TYR A 301 -9.27 -15.86 -0.53
N CYS A 302 -10.35 -16.15 0.20
CA CYS A 302 -11.50 -16.89 -0.33
C CYS A 302 -12.41 -16.07 -1.26
N GLY A 303 -12.08 -14.80 -1.56
CA GLY A 303 -12.96 -13.91 -2.31
C GLY A 303 -14.09 -13.31 -1.48
N ARG A 304 -13.94 -13.20 -0.15
CA ARG A 304 -14.87 -12.43 0.69
C ARG A 304 -14.32 -11.05 0.97
N ILE A 305 -15.22 -10.07 0.98
CA ILE A 305 -14.90 -8.69 1.32
C ILE A 305 -15.57 -8.29 2.63
N PHE A 306 -14.79 -7.68 3.50
CA PHE A 306 -15.21 -7.25 4.83
C PHE A 306 -15.04 -5.76 4.97
N ILE A 307 -15.88 -5.14 5.80
CA ILE A 307 -15.70 -3.77 6.25
C ILE A 307 -15.32 -3.77 7.73
N LEU A 308 -14.19 -3.15 8.03
CA LEU A 308 -13.71 -2.87 9.36
C LEU A 308 -14.11 -1.43 9.71
N VAL A 309 -14.95 -1.28 10.73
CA VAL A 309 -15.40 0.00 11.24
C VAL A 309 -14.73 0.28 12.59
N LEU A 310 -14.12 1.45 12.69
CA LEU A 310 -13.50 1.95 13.91
C LEU A 310 -14.47 2.89 14.60
N HIS A 311 -14.96 2.50 15.77
CA HIS A 311 -15.71 3.39 16.64
C HIS A 311 -14.71 4.25 17.42
N ARG A 312 -14.89 5.56 17.31
CA ARG A 312 -13.98 6.54 17.90
C ARG A 312 -14.70 7.50 18.81
N GLU A 313 -14.10 7.76 19.96
CA GLU A 313 -14.45 8.88 20.83
C GLU A 313 -13.35 9.95 20.70
N GLY A 314 -13.65 10.99 19.93
CA GLY A 314 -12.65 12.00 19.55
C GLY A 314 -11.55 11.39 18.68
N LYS A 315 -10.31 11.35 19.21
CA LYS A 315 -9.13 10.79 18.52
C LYS A 315 -8.76 9.38 18.97
N ARG A 316 -9.49 8.80 19.93
CA ARG A 316 -9.19 7.47 20.46
C ARG A 316 -10.17 6.45 19.88
N VAL A 317 -9.64 5.30 19.49
CA VAL A 317 -10.43 4.15 19.05
C VAL A 317 -10.89 3.40 20.29
N THR A 318 -12.20 3.29 20.47
CA THR A 318 -12.82 2.61 21.62
C THR A 318 -13.19 1.17 21.30
N GLU A 319 -13.70 0.94 20.09
CA GLU A 319 -14.20 -0.37 19.66
C GLU A 319 -13.92 -0.58 18.16
N LEU A 320 -13.73 -1.86 17.80
CA LEU A 320 -13.58 -2.31 16.42
C LEU A 320 -14.76 -3.23 16.09
N SER A 321 -15.38 -3.06 14.94
CA SER A 321 -16.42 -3.95 14.43
C SER A 321 -16.06 -4.42 13.01
N LEU A 322 -16.31 -5.70 12.73
CA LEU A 322 -16.03 -6.32 11.44
C LEU A 322 -17.32 -6.93 10.89
N GLU A 323 -17.72 -6.49 9.70
CA GLU A 323 -18.92 -6.96 9.02
C GLU A 323 -18.56 -7.57 7.66
N LEU A 324 -19.24 -8.65 7.29
CA LEU A 324 -19.11 -9.27 5.97
C LEU A 324 -20.02 -8.53 4.99
N LEU A 325 -19.45 -8.00 3.91
CA LEU A 325 -20.22 -7.33 2.86
C LEU A 325 -20.73 -8.34 1.82
N GLY A 326 -19.89 -9.29 1.40
CA GLY A 326 -20.28 -10.30 0.40
C GLY A 326 -19.11 -11.02 -0.25
N ASP A 327 -19.42 -11.67 -1.36
CA ASP A 327 -18.46 -12.44 -2.17
C ASP A 327 -18.08 -11.68 -3.45
N VAL A 328 -16.81 -11.76 -3.80
CA VAL A 328 -16.12 -11.07 -4.91
C VAL A 328 -14.99 -11.96 -5.45
N SER A 329 -14.35 -11.57 -6.55
CA SER A 329 -13.11 -12.23 -6.98
C SER A 329 -12.00 -12.17 -5.90
N MET A 330 -11.13 -13.17 -5.88
CA MET A 330 -9.98 -13.21 -4.96
C MET A 330 -9.09 -11.96 -5.13
N ALA A 331 -9.15 -11.05 -4.16
CA ALA A 331 -8.54 -9.74 -4.26
C ALA A 331 -7.04 -9.78 -3.92
N GLU A 332 -6.21 -9.47 -4.90
CA GLU A 332 -4.78 -9.18 -4.71
C GLU A 332 -4.59 -7.72 -4.25
N SER A 333 -5.40 -6.82 -4.83
CA SER A 333 -5.37 -5.39 -4.52
C SER A 333 -6.78 -4.80 -4.50
N LEU A 334 -7.01 -3.85 -3.59
CA LEU A 334 -8.28 -3.16 -3.41
C LEU A 334 -8.08 -1.65 -3.51
N SER A 335 -8.91 -1.02 -4.32
CA SER A 335 -8.86 0.43 -4.56
C SER A 335 -10.25 1.04 -4.48
N TYR A 336 -10.54 1.77 -3.40
CA TYR A 336 -11.75 2.59 -3.30
C TYR A 336 -11.66 3.77 -4.27
N LEU A 337 -12.66 3.93 -5.12
CA LEU A 337 -12.72 4.96 -6.15
C LEU A 337 -13.47 6.18 -5.63
N ASP A 338 -14.80 6.08 -5.55
CA ASP A 338 -15.72 7.03 -4.97
C ASP A 338 -17.15 6.46 -4.90
N ASN A 339 -18.06 7.11 -4.17
CA ASN A 339 -19.50 6.78 -4.15
C ASN A 339 -19.82 5.29 -3.86
N GLY A 340 -19.05 4.65 -2.99
CA GLY A 340 -19.23 3.22 -2.68
C GLY A 340 -18.67 2.27 -3.75
N VAL A 341 -18.05 2.76 -4.82
CA VAL A 341 -17.46 1.94 -5.87
C VAL A 341 -16.02 1.58 -5.53
N VAL A 342 -15.71 0.29 -5.62
CA VAL A 342 -14.42 -0.32 -5.31
C VAL A 342 -13.94 -1.11 -6.51
N PHE A 343 -12.70 -0.88 -6.90
CA PHE A 343 -12.00 -1.72 -7.86
C PHE A 343 -11.31 -2.88 -7.14
N ILE A 344 -11.57 -4.09 -7.62
CA ILE A 344 -11.04 -5.34 -7.10
C ILE A 344 -10.06 -5.89 -8.13
N GLY A 345 -8.77 -5.69 -7.88
CA GLY A 345 -7.70 -6.25 -8.70
C GLY A 345 -7.44 -7.69 -8.29
N SER A 346 -7.72 -8.64 -9.19
CA SER A 346 -7.45 -10.05 -8.96
C SER A 346 -6.28 -10.54 -9.82
N ARG A 347 -5.47 -11.40 -9.21
CA ARG A 347 -4.38 -12.11 -9.89
C ARG A 347 -4.80 -13.50 -10.37
N LEU A 348 -5.66 -14.17 -9.61
CA LEU A 348 -6.08 -15.56 -9.83
C LEU A 348 -7.43 -15.70 -10.55
N GLY A 349 -8.20 -14.62 -10.65
CA GLY A 349 -9.47 -14.60 -11.37
C GLY A 349 -9.70 -13.25 -12.05
N ASP A 350 -10.90 -13.05 -12.58
CA ASP A 350 -11.29 -11.80 -13.24
C ASP A 350 -11.27 -10.64 -12.25
N SER A 351 -10.78 -9.49 -12.68
CA SER A 351 -10.84 -8.27 -11.87
C SER A 351 -12.23 -7.66 -11.98
N GLN A 352 -12.73 -7.03 -10.93
CA GLN A 352 -14.13 -6.59 -10.87
C GLN A 352 -14.24 -5.14 -10.43
N LEU A 353 -15.26 -4.45 -10.94
CA LEU A 353 -15.73 -3.18 -10.40
C LEU A 353 -16.99 -3.46 -9.59
N VAL A 354 -16.97 -3.14 -8.31
CA VAL A 354 -18.04 -3.49 -7.37
C VAL A 354 -18.60 -2.23 -6.72
N GLN A 355 -19.91 -2.18 -6.55
CA GLN A 355 -20.59 -1.14 -5.78
C GLN A 355 -21.03 -1.69 -4.42
N ILE A 356 -20.69 -0.97 -3.37
CA ILE A 356 -21.14 -1.22 -2.01
C ILE A 356 -22.43 -0.43 -1.76
N ARG A 357 -23.50 -1.13 -1.42
CA ARG A 357 -24.81 -0.57 -1.09
C ARG A 357 -25.11 -0.72 0.41
N PRO A 358 -25.93 0.18 1.01
CA PRO A 358 -26.32 0.07 2.42
C PRO A 358 -27.39 -1.02 2.66
N GLU A 359 -28.12 -1.44 1.63
CA GLU A 359 -29.14 -2.47 1.68
C GLU A 359 -28.65 -3.76 1.02
N ALA A 360 -29.20 -4.90 1.45
CA ALA A 360 -28.86 -6.20 0.87
C ALA A 360 -29.41 -6.32 -0.57
N PRO A 361 -28.62 -6.83 -1.55
CA PRO A 361 -27.23 -7.27 -1.43
C PRO A 361 -26.26 -6.10 -1.25
N PHE A 362 -25.39 -6.18 -0.24
CA PHE A 362 -24.44 -5.10 0.09
C PHE A 362 -23.37 -4.92 -0.99
N VAL A 363 -23.17 -5.90 -1.86
CA VAL A 363 -22.14 -5.96 -2.90
C VAL A 363 -22.83 -6.29 -4.22
N GLU A 364 -22.64 -5.42 -5.21
CA GLU A 364 -23.10 -5.63 -6.58
C GLU A 364 -21.93 -5.48 -7.55
N VAL A 365 -21.76 -6.43 -8.47
CA VAL A 365 -20.73 -6.37 -9.50
C VAL A 365 -21.24 -5.53 -10.67
N LEU A 366 -20.60 -4.41 -10.94
CA LEU A 366 -20.90 -3.52 -12.05
C LEU A 366 -20.24 -4.00 -13.35
N GLU A 367 -18.94 -4.28 -13.29
CA GLU A 367 -18.15 -4.71 -14.45
C GLU A 367 -17.18 -5.83 -14.06
N SER A 368 -16.87 -6.70 -15.02
CA SER A 368 -15.85 -7.75 -14.90
C SER A 368 -14.82 -7.63 -16.03
N TYR A 369 -13.55 -7.72 -15.67
CA TYR A 369 -12.41 -7.64 -16.57
C TYR A 369 -11.70 -8.99 -16.63
N THR A 370 -11.69 -9.58 -17.82
CA THR A 370 -11.16 -10.93 -18.05
C THR A 370 -9.68 -11.05 -17.66
N ASN A 371 -9.37 -12.09 -16.89
CA ASN A 371 -8.02 -12.49 -16.54
C ASN A 371 -7.78 -13.95 -16.94
N LEU A 372 -6.81 -14.16 -17.83
CA LEU A 372 -6.41 -15.51 -18.27
C LEU A 372 -5.42 -16.18 -17.30
N GLY A 373 -4.90 -15.44 -16.31
CA GLY A 373 -3.89 -15.95 -15.39
C GLY A 373 -4.50 -16.66 -14.17
N PRO A 374 -3.86 -17.72 -13.64
CA PRO A 374 -2.65 -18.37 -14.15
C PRO A 374 -2.96 -19.45 -15.21
N ILE A 375 -2.36 -19.33 -16.40
CA ILE A 375 -2.40 -20.41 -17.41
C ILE A 375 -1.47 -21.53 -16.91
N LEU A 376 -2.05 -22.61 -16.39
CA LEU A 376 -1.29 -23.77 -15.90
C LEU A 376 -0.87 -24.72 -17.04
N ASP A 377 -1.74 -24.87 -18.03
CA ASP A 377 -1.52 -25.67 -19.23
C ASP A 377 -2.33 -25.11 -20.41
N MET A 378 -1.85 -25.30 -21.63
CA MET A 378 -2.59 -24.93 -22.85
C MET A 378 -2.27 -25.89 -23.99
N VAL A 379 -3.30 -26.21 -24.77
CA VAL A 379 -3.18 -26.98 -26.01
C VAL A 379 -3.83 -26.21 -27.15
N VAL A 380 -3.16 -26.17 -28.30
CA VAL A 380 -3.71 -25.57 -29.52
C VAL A 380 -4.49 -26.64 -30.27
N VAL A 381 -5.77 -26.38 -30.52
CA VAL A 381 -6.67 -27.27 -31.26
C VAL A 381 -7.31 -26.48 -32.38
N ASP A 382 -7.26 -27.01 -33.60
CA ASP A 382 -8.02 -26.48 -34.72
C ASP A 382 -9.46 -27.02 -34.65
N LEU A 383 -10.36 -26.20 -34.12
CA LEU A 383 -11.78 -26.54 -34.00
C LEU A 383 -12.56 -26.32 -35.31
N GLU A 384 -12.08 -25.43 -36.17
CA GLU A 384 -12.84 -24.97 -37.35
C GLU A 384 -12.38 -25.65 -38.65
N LYS A 385 -11.32 -26.47 -38.63
CA LYS A 385 -10.76 -27.14 -39.82
C LYS A 385 -10.54 -26.17 -40.99
N GLN A 386 -10.09 -24.95 -40.72
CA GLN A 386 -9.85 -23.96 -41.77
C GLN A 386 -8.60 -24.25 -42.61
N ALA A 387 -7.87 -25.35 -42.32
CA ALA A 387 -6.90 -25.93 -43.23
C ALA A 387 -7.59 -26.89 -44.22
N CYS A 388 -7.99 -26.36 -45.38
CA CYS A 388 -8.10 -27.11 -46.64
C CYS A 388 -7.17 -26.48 -47.67
#